data_AF-A0A528D5L4-F1
#
_entry.id   AF-A0A528D5L4-F1
#
_cell.length_a   1.000
_cell.length_b   1.000
_cell.length_c   1.000
_cell.angle_alpha   90.00
_cell.angle_beta   90.00
_cell.angle_gamma   90.00
#
_symmetry.space_group_name_H-M   'P 1'
#
loop_
_entity.id
_entity.type
_entity.pdbx_description
1 polymer ?
#
loop_
_entity_poly.entity_id
_entity_poly.type
_entity_poly.pdbx_seq_one_letter_code
_entity_poly.pdbx_strand_id
1 'polypeptide(L)'
;VHVWDGRFFRLDLHLDRFFGGLDKLRMTIPFDREGVAEILHNCVALSGHRAAYVEMLCTRGASPTFSRDPRDAINRFMAFAVPFGSVANAEQLQRGLHVAISDKVRIPPASIDPAIKNYHWLDLVRG
;
A
#
# COMPACT_ATOMS: atom_id res chain seq x y z
N VAL A 1 1.81 5.84 -1.50
CA VAL A 1 2.18 6.93 -2.43
C VAL A 1 2.70 8.10 -1.61
N HIS A 2 3.42 9.05 -2.20
CA HIS A 2 4.00 10.17 -1.46
C HIS A 2 3.45 11.51 -1.95
N VAL A 3 3.35 12.44 -1.00
CA VAL A 3 3.23 13.87 -1.26
C VAL A 3 4.53 14.53 -0.86
N TRP A 4 5.03 15.40 -1.71
CA TRP A 4 6.21 16.24 -1.44
C TRP A 4 5.92 17.67 -1.85
N ASP A 5 6.23 18.62 -0.97
CA ASP A 5 5.93 20.05 -1.15
C ASP A 5 4.45 20.31 -1.56
N GLY A 6 3.52 19.55 -0.97
CA GLY A 6 2.07 19.63 -1.23
C GLY A 6 1.62 19.00 -2.55
N ARG A 7 2.47 18.28 -3.27
CA ARG A 7 2.14 17.64 -4.55
C ARG A 7 2.28 16.13 -4.48
N PHE A 8 1.26 15.42 -4.94
CA PHE A 8 1.37 13.98 -5.16
C PHE A 8 2.39 13.68 -6.26
N PHE A 9 3.24 12.68 -6.03
CA PHE A 9 4.16 12.19 -7.03
C PHE A 9 3.62 10.92 -7.69
N ARG A 10 3.34 10.99 -9.01
CA ARG A 10 2.88 9.88 -9.86
C ARG A 10 1.67 9.12 -9.29
N LEU A 11 0.69 9.84 -8.73
CA LEU A 11 -0.51 9.24 -8.13
C LEU A 11 -1.23 8.29 -9.09
N ASP A 12 -1.35 8.67 -10.35
CA ASP A 12 -2.01 7.88 -11.39
C ASP A 12 -1.48 6.45 -11.48
N LEU A 13 -0.16 6.27 -11.49
CA LEU A 13 0.45 4.94 -11.59
C LEU A 13 0.28 4.12 -10.32
N HIS A 14 0.16 4.79 -9.17
CA HIS A 14 -0.16 4.11 -7.92
C HIS A 14 -1.61 3.63 -7.89
N LEU A 15 -2.54 4.40 -8.46
CA LEU A 15 -3.94 4.00 -8.64
C LEU A 15 -4.04 2.81 -9.60
N ASP A 16 -3.40 2.89 -10.77
CA ASP A 16 -3.43 1.80 -11.76
C ASP A 16 -2.91 0.49 -11.15
N ARG A 17 -1.80 0.56 -10.39
CA ARG A 17 -1.27 -0.59 -9.67
C ARG A 17 -2.23 -1.10 -8.58
N PHE A 18 -2.90 -0.21 -7.86
CA PHE A 18 -3.85 -0.58 -6.80
C PHE A 18 -5.06 -1.31 -7.38
N PHE A 19 -5.70 -0.75 -8.41
CA PHE A 19 -6.84 -1.39 -9.09
C PHE A 19 -6.45 -2.69 -9.79
N GLY A 20 -5.25 -2.78 -10.39
CA GLY A 20 -4.73 -4.05 -10.91
C GLY A 20 -4.53 -5.11 -9.81
N GLY A 21 -4.17 -4.70 -8.60
CA GLY A 21 -4.12 -5.58 -7.43
C GLY A 21 -5.51 -6.05 -6.97
N LEU A 22 -6.51 -5.15 -6.98
CA LEU A 22 -7.90 -5.51 -6.69
C LEU A 22 -8.42 -6.57 -7.66
N ASP A 23 -8.21 -6.37 -8.96
CA ASP A 23 -8.63 -7.28 -10.02
C ASP A 23 -8.00 -8.67 -9.86
N LYS A 24 -6.66 -8.75 -9.78
CA LYS A 24 -5.93 -10.01 -9.57
C LYS A 24 -6.39 -10.78 -8.34
N LEU A 25 -6.75 -10.06 -7.27
CA LEU A 25 -7.23 -10.65 -6.01
C LEU A 25 -8.75 -10.85 -5.98
N ARG A 26 -9.49 -10.47 -7.03
CA ARG A 26 -10.96 -10.50 -7.05
C ARG A 26 -11.55 -9.78 -5.85
N MET A 27 -11.07 -8.57 -5.59
CA MET A 27 -11.59 -7.66 -4.57
C MET A 27 -12.27 -6.48 -5.25
N THR A 28 -13.27 -5.91 -4.58
CA THR A 28 -14.02 -4.75 -5.04
C THR A 28 -14.10 -3.70 -3.94
N ILE A 29 -14.23 -2.46 -4.36
CA ILE A 29 -14.49 -1.32 -3.47
C ILE A 29 -15.60 -0.47 -4.11
N PRO A 30 -16.38 0.30 -3.34
CA PRO A 30 -17.50 1.07 -3.88
C PRO A 30 -17.06 2.40 -4.52
N PHE A 31 -15.78 2.54 -4.87
CA PHE A 31 -15.19 3.76 -5.41
C PHE A 31 -14.48 3.44 -6.72
N ASP A 32 -14.64 4.33 -7.69
CA ASP A 32 -13.84 4.33 -8.91
C ASP A 32 -12.49 5.02 -8.67
N ARG A 33 -11.72 5.15 -9.75
CA ARG A 33 -10.35 5.68 -9.70
C ARG A 33 -10.33 7.13 -9.22
N GLU A 34 -11.25 7.93 -9.72
CA GLU A 34 -11.42 9.34 -9.37
C GLU A 34 -11.86 9.49 -7.91
N GLY A 35 -12.81 8.69 -7.45
CA GLY A 35 -13.26 8.69 -6.05
C GLY A 35 -12.15 8.29 -5.08
N VAL A 36 -11.32 7.30 -5.42
CA VAL A 36 -10.12 6.97 -4.61
C VAL A 36 -9.15 8.14 -4.60
N ALA A 37 -8.87 8.76 -5.75
CA ALA A 37 -7.98 9.92 -5.81
C ALA A 37 -8.46 11.06 -4.91
N GLU A 38 -9.75 11.39 -4.98
CA GLU A 38 -10.38 12.42 -4.13
C GLU A 38 -10.21 12.11 -2.64
N ILE A 39 -10.48 10.86 -2.22
CA ILE A 39 -10.29 10.44 -0.83
C ILE A 39 -8.84 10.67 -0.37
N LEU A 40 -7.86 10.33 -1.21
CA LEU A 40 -6.43 10.53 -0.86
C LEU A 40 -6.05 12.00 -0.79
N HIS A 41 -6.56 12.83 -1.70
CA HIS A 41 -6.41 14.28 -1.62
C HIS A 41 -7.01 14.84 -0.33
N ASN A 42 -8.20 14.39 0.06
CA ASN A 42 -8.86 14.79 1.30
C ASN A 42 -8.07 14.36 2.54
N CYS A 43 -7.51 13.14 2.58
CA CYS A 43 -6.63 12.71 3.67
C CYS A 43 -5.45 13.66 3.86
N VAL A 44 -4.81 14.08 2.76
CA VAL A 44 -3.66 15.00 2.82
C VAL A 44 -4.10 16.40 3.23
N ALA A 45 -5.14 16.95 2.60
CA ALA A 45 -5.65 18.28 2.90
C ALA A 45 -6.06 18.43 4.37
N LEU A 46 -6.80 17.46 4.91
CA LEU A 46 -7.27 17.48 6.30
C LEU A 46 -6.14 17.25 7.32
N SER A 47 -5.05 16.58 6.92
CA SER A 47 -3.88 16.38 7.79
C SER A 47 -2.98 17.62 7.93
N GLY A 48 -3.08 18.57 6.99
CA GLY A 48 -2.16 19.72 6.90
C GLY A 48 -0.72 19.37 6.48
N HIS A 49 -0.43 18.11 6.14
CA HIS A 49 0.92 17.69 5.75
C HIS A 49 1.29 18.18 4.35
N ARG A 50 2.44 18.85 4.22
CA ARG A 50 3.05 19.17 2.92
C ARG A 50 4.04 18.11 2.44
N ALA A 51 4.51 17.25 3.33
CA ALA A 51 5.27 16.05 3.00
C ALA A 51 4.63 14.87 3.73
N ALA A 52 4.13 13.88 2.99
CA ALA A 52 3.36 12.78 3.56
C ALA A 52 3.64 11.43 2.88
N TYR A 53 3.56 10.37 3.68
CA TYR A 53 3.24 9.04 3.18
C TYR A 53 1.73 8.87 3.21
N VAL A 54 1.15 8.50 2.07
CA VAL A 54 -0.29 8.31 1.91
C VAL A 54 -0.52 6.87 1.49
N GLU A 55 -1.30 6.12 2.25
CA GLU A 55 -1.62 4.73 1.93
C GLU A 55 -3.06 4.59 1.49
N MET A 56 -3.27 3.70 0.52
CA MET A 56 -4.56 3.18 0.13
C MET A 56 -4.46 1.66 0.16
N LEU A 57 -5.41 0.99 0.80
CA LEU A 57 -5.41 -0.46 0.93
C LEU A 57 -6.82 -1.01 0.94
N CYS A 58 -6.94 -2.28 0.54
CA CYS A 58 -8.19 -3.02 0.58
C CYS A 58 -7.93 -4.35 1.28
N THR A 59 -8.81 -4.70 2.21
CA THR A 59 -8.82 -6.03 2.84
C THR A 59 -10.00 -6.83 2.31
N ARG A 60 -9.90 -8.16 2.41
CA ARG A 60 -11.03 -9.06 2.15
C ARG A 60 -12.23 -8.74 3.03
N GLY A 61 -11.99 -8.18 4.22
CA GLY A 61 -12.98 -7.93 5.24
C GLY A 61 -13.49 -9.23 5.87
N ALA A 62 -14.75 -9.22 6.31
CA ALA A 62 -15.38 -10.34 6.99
C ALA A 62 -16.69 -10.72 6.30
N SER A 63 -17.06 -12.00 6.41
CA SER A 63 -18.39 -12.47 6.04
C SER A 63 -19.38 -12.15 7.16
N PRO A 64 -20.59 -11.64 6.84
CA PRO A 64 -21.66 -11.45 7.83
C PRO A 64 -22.07 -12.74 8.54
N THR A 65 -21.83 -13.90 7.94
CA THR A 65 -22.22 -15.22 8.44
C THR A 65 -21.05 -16.02 9.01
N PHE A 66 -19.87 -15.40 9.18
CA PHE A 66 -18.61 -16.08 9.52
C PHE A 66 -18.17 -17.15 8.51
N SER A 67 -18.72 -17.14 7.29
CA SER A 67 -18.25 -17.98 6.19
C SER A 67 -16.76 -17.76 5.94
N ARG A 68 -16.05 -18.85 5.63
CA ARG A 68 -14.64 -18.82 5.21
C ARG A 68 -14.49 -18.66 3.70
N ASP A 69 -15.59 -18.72 2.94
CA ASP A 69 -15.56 -18.45 1.51
C ASP A 69 -15.26 -16.97 1.27
N PRO A 70 -14.19 -16.63 0.54
CA PRO A 70 -13.83 -15.23 0.29
C PRO A 70 -14.87 -14.47 -0.54
N ARG A 71 -15.79 -15.15 -1.23
CA ARG A 71 -16.88 -14.54 -2.01
C ARG A 71 -17.99 -13.97 -1.13
N ASP A 72 -18.12 -14.50 0.08
CA ASP A 72 -19.13 -14.05 1.05
C ASP A 72 -18.62 -12.87 1.91
N ALA A 73 -17.37 -12.47 1.74
CA ALA A 73 -16.73 -11.42 2.53
C ALA A 73 -16.95 -10.03 1.93
N ILE A 74 -17.27 -9.07 2.79
CA ILE A 74 -17.46 -7.67 2.40
C ILE A 74 -16.11 -6.95 2.49
N ASN A 75 -15.54 -6.59 1.34
CA ASN A 75 -14.24 -5.93 1.29
C ASN A 75 -14.24 -4.57 1.98
N ARG A 76 -13.08 -4.16 2.52
CA ARG A 76 -12.93 -2.91 3.26
C ARG A 76 -11.80 -2.09 2.67
N PHE A 77 -12.16 -0.95 2.10
CA PHE A 77 -11.22 0.07 1.68
C PHE A 77 -10.81 0.96 2.86
N MET A 78 -9.53 1.27 2.96
CA MET A 78 -8.97 2.18 3.95
C MET A 78 -7.94 3.08 3.28
N ALA A 79 -7.91 4.34 3.70
CA ALA A 79 -6.93 5.32 3.25
C ALA A 79 -6.51 6.22 4.42
N PHE A 80 -5.25 6.60 4.45
CA PHE A 80 -4.73 7.53 5.46
C PHE A 80 -3.49 8.27 4.97
N ALA A 81 -3.20 9.41 5.59
CA ALA A 81 -1.97 10.17 5.41
C ALA A 81 -1.25 10.31 6.76
N VAL A 82 0.07 10.14 6.75
CA VAL A 82 0.96 10.36 7.90
C VAL A 82 2.16 11.20 7.46
N PRO A 83 2.89 11.83 8.39
CA PRO A 83 4.12 12.57 8.04
C PRO A 83 5.06 11.71 7.21
N PHE A 84 5.75 12.32 6.26
CA PHE A 84 6.70 11.62 5.41
C PHE A 84 7.78 10.93 6.25
N GLY A 85 7.94 9.62 6.04
CA GLY A 85 9.00 8.81 6.63
C GLY A 85 9.90 8.27 5.53
N SER A 86 11.22 8.37 5.72
CA SER A 86 12.22 7.78 4.83
C SER A 86 12.73 6.47 5.42
N VAL A 87 13.06 5.51 4.56
CA VAL A 87 13.71 4.24 4.95
C VAL A 87 15.12 4.50 5.51
N ALA A 88 15.78 5.55 5.04
CA ALA A 88 17.08 6.00 5.51
C ALA A 88 16.98 7.43 6.07
N ASN A 89 17.63 7.69 7.20
CA ASN A 89 17.72 9.04 7.75
C ASN A 89 18.65 9.94 6.88
N ALA A 90 18.69 11.25 7.18
CA ALA A 90 19.43 12.22 6.38
C ALA A 90 20.94 11.90 6.27
N GLU A 91 21.56 11.45 7.36
CA GLU A 91 22.96 11.04 7.36
C GLU A 91 23.19 9.80 6.48
N GLN A 92 22.33 8.77 6.62
CA GLN A 92 22.39 7.55 5.83
C GLN A 92 22.18 7.81 4.33
N LEU A 93 21.35 8.79 3.95
CA LEU A 93 21.18 9.19 2.55
C LEU A 93 22.45 9.83 1.97
N GLN A 94 23.23 10.56 2.78
CA GLN A 94 24.48 11.18 2.34
C GLN A 94 25.64 10.19 2.31
N ARG A 95 25.78 9.38 3.36
CA ARG A 95 26.87 8.40 3.51
C ARG A 95 26.66 7.14 2.66
N GLY A 96 25.41 6.80 2.39
CA GLY A 96 25.00 5.52 1.82
C GLY A 96 24.64 4.47 2.87
N LEU A 97 23.98 3.40 2.41
CA LEU A 97 23.58 2.26 3.24
C LEU A 97 24.55 1.10 3.07
N HIS A 98 24.87 0.41 4.17
CA HIS A 98 25.51 -0.90 4.11
C HIS A 98 24.45 -1.97 3.89
N VAL A 99 24.65 -2.83 2.89
CA VAL A 99 23.71 -3.89 2.52
C VAL A 99 24.47 -5.22 2.47
N ALA A 100 23.79 -6.32 2.80
CA ALA A 100 24.30 -7.67 2.69
C ALA A 100 23.34 -8.55 1.87
N ILE A 101 23.87 -9.59 1.24
CA ILE A 101 23.05 -10.64 0.61
C ILE A 101 22.69 -11.65 1.70
N SER A 102 21.39 -11.81 1.96
CA SER A 102 20.89 -12.77 2.95
C SER A 102 20.71 -14.16 2.34
N ASP A 103 20.84 -15.19 3.18
CA ASP A 103 20.41 -16.56 2.92
C ASP A 103 18.88 -16.74 2.98
N LYS A 104 18.14 -15.74 3.48
CA LYS A 104 16.68 -15.72 3.48
C LYS A 104 16.16 -15.67 2.05
N VAL A 105 15.33 -16.66 1.73
CA VAL A 105 14.68 -16.77 0.43
C VAL A 105 13.39 -15.96 0.43
N ARG A 106 13.24 -15.07 -0.55
CA ARG A 106 11.98 -14.35 -0.79
C ARG A 106 10.86 -15.36 -1.10
N ILE A 107 9.65 -15.12 -0.59
CA ILE A 107 8.45 -15.91 -0.94
C ILE A 107 8.37 -16.06 -2.48
N PRO A 108 8.37 -17.30 -3.01
CA PRO A 108 8.39 -17.53 -4.44
C PRO A 108 7.16 -16.94 -5.15
N PRO A 109 7.27 -16.45 -6.40
CA PRO A 109 6.14 -15.95 -7.18
C PRO A 109 5.01 -16.96 -7.40
N ALA A 110 5.33 -18.26 -7.42
CA ALA A 110 4.35 -19.34 -7.51
C ALA A 110 3.51 -19.48 -6.23
N SER A 111 3.98 -18.96 -5.10
CA SER A 111 3.25 -18.93 -3.83
C SER A 111 2.48 -17.62 -3.66
N ILE A 112 3.14 -16.47 -3.85
CA ILE A 112 2.53 -15.14 -3.80
C ILE A 112 3.12 -14.31 -4.94
N ASP A 113 2.29 -13.82 -5.86
CA ASP A 113 2.72 -12.91 -6.93
C ASP A 113 3.31 -11.61 -6.31
N PRO A 114 4.63 -11.36 -6.42
CA PRO A 114 5.27 -10.21 -5.79
C PRO A 114 4.87 -8.88 -6.47
N ALA A 115 4.26 -8.91 -7.66
CA ALA A 115 3.73 -7.72 -8.30
C ALA A 115 2.44 -7.21 -7.62
N ILE A 116 1.75 -8.06 -6.86
CA ILE A 116 0.62 -7.66 -6.01
C ILE A 116 1.21 -7.12 -4.70
N LYS A 117 1.22 -5.79 -4.53
CA LYS A 117 1.69 -5.16 -3.29
C LYS A 117 0.89 -5.71 -2.10
N ASN A 118 1.58 -6.26 -1.11
CA ASN A 118 0.97 -6.93 0.02
C ASN A 118 1.77 -6.73 1.32
N TYR A 119 1.16 -7.10 2.44
CA TYR A 119 1.73 -7.03 3.80
C TYR A 119 2.23 -8.39 4.31
N HIS A 120 2.35 -9.42 3.45
CA HIS A 120 2.96 -10.70 3.81
C HIS A 120 4.47 -10.55 3.85
N TRP A 121 4.95 -9.97 4.95
CA TRP A 121 6.34 -9.54 5.12
C TRP A 121 7.18 -10.49 5.97
N LEU A 122 6.66 -11.67 6.32
CA LEU A 122 7.34 -12.54 7.27
C LEU A 122 8.77 -12.90 6.83
N ASP A 123 9.02 -13.08 5.53
CA ASP A 123 10.37 -13.30 5.00
C ASP A 123 11.24 -12.03 5.00
N LEU A 124 10.64 -10.83 4.96
CA LEU A 124 11.33 -9.54 5.05
C LEU A 124 11.68 -9.15 6.49
N VAL A 125 10.91 -9.60 7.49
CA VAL A 125 11.07 -9.17 8.89
C VAL A 125 11.54 -10.27 9.84
N ARG A 126 11.45 -11.55 9.44
CA ARG A 126 11.95 -12.65 10.26
C ARG A 126 13.45 -12.42 10.50
N GLY A 127 13.84 -12.33 11.77
CA GLY A 127 15.24 -12.28 12.23
C GLY A 127 15.91 -13.63 12.03
#